data_AF-A0A150NQ24-F1
#
_entry.id   AF-A0A150NQ24-F1
#
_cell.length_a   1.000
_cell.length_b   1.000
_cell.length_c   1.000
_cell.angle_alpha   90.00
_cell.angle_beta   90.00
_cell.angle_gamma   90.00
#
_symmetry.space_group_name_H-M   'P 1'
#
loop_
_entity.id
_entity.type
_entity.pdbx_description
1 polymer ?
#
loop_
_entity_poly.entity_id
_entity_poly.type
_entity_poly.pdbx_seq_one_letter_code
_entity_poly.pdbx_strand_id
1 'polypeptide(L)'
;MHLTASAGVSYNKFLAKMASDYQKPHGLTVILPNQAEDFLKQMDISKFHGVGKKTVERLHQMGIFTGADLLEVPEVTLIDRFGRLGYDLYRKARGIHNSPVKSNRIRKSIGKEKTYGKILRAEEDIKKELTLLSERVALNLSQQEKAGTIVILKIRYEDFSTLTKRKSLPQKTQDASQISQIALQLYEELSEKERGVRLLGITVTGF
;
A
#
# COMPACT_ATOMS: atom_id res chain seq x y z
N MET A 1 -7.76 -10.71 -30.28
CA MET A 1 -7.50 -9.91 -29.05
C MET A 1 -6.88 -8.60 -29.47
N HIS A 2 -7.52 -7.45 -29.23
CA HIS A 2 -6.91 -6.12 -29.43
C HIS A 2 -6.76 -5.45 -28.07
N LEU A 3 -5.72 -5.83 -27.33
CA LEU A 3 -5.30 -5.13 -26.12
C LEU A 3 -4.16 -4.20 -26.49
N THR A 4 -4.20 -2.99 -25.97
CA THR A 4 -3.18 -1.99 -26.23
C THR A 4 -2.49 -1.57 -24.96
N ALA A 5 -1.19 -1.31 -25.06
CA ALA A 5 -0.36 -0.91 -23.95
C ALA A 5 0.48 0.32 -24.30
N SER A 6 0.93 1.02 -23.27
CA SER A 6 1.97 2.04 -23.35
C SER A 6 3.19 1.56 -22.58
N ALA A 7 4.37 1.99 -23.02
CA ALA A 7 5.64 1.58 -22.44
C ALA A 7 6.53 2.80 -22.16
N GLY A 8 7.36 2.66 -21.13
CA GLY A 8 8.34 3.67 -20.73
C GLY A 8 9.69 3.03 -20.52
N VAL A 9 10.74 3.62 -21.09
CA VAL A 9 12.12 3.12 -21.00
C VAL A 9 12.99 4.19 -20.38
N SER A 10 13.75 3.81 -19.36
CA SER A 10 14.79 4.65 -18.78
C SER A 10 15.76 3.79 -17.97
N TYR A 11 16.82 4.40 -17.44
CA TYR A 11 17.90 3.74 -16.70
C TYR A 11 17.53 3.37 -15.25
N ASN A 12 16.35 3.79 -14.77
CA ASN A 12 15.83 3.35 -13.47
C ASN A 12 14.31 3.21 -13.47
N LYS A 13 13.78 2.45 -12.51
CA LYS A 13 12.35 2.13 -12.40
C LYS A 13 11.44 3.36 -12.21
N PHE A 14 11.93 4.38 -11.50
CA PHE A 14 11.15 5.58 -11.25
C PHE A 14 10.91 6.33 -12.57
N LEU A 15 11.98 6.65 -13.31
CA LEU A 15 11.88 7.32 -14.60
C LEU A 15 11.16 6.47 -15.65
N ALA A 16 11.39 5.15 -15.68
CA ALA A 16 10.66 4.27 -16.58
C ALA A 16 9.14 4.30 -16.31
N LYS A 17 8.73 4.36 -15.03
CA LYS A 17 7.33 4.52 -14.66
C LYS A 17 6.77 5.88 -15.08
N MET A 18 7.53 6.96 -14.88
CA MET A 18 7.14 8.31 -15.30
C MET A 18 6.96 8.38 -16.82
N ALA A 19 7.93 7.85 -17.59
CA ALA A 19 7.87 7.76 -19.04
C ALA A 19 6.61 7.02 -19.53
N SER A 20 6.29 5.88 -18.91
CA SER A 20 5.14 5.05 -19.32
C SER A 20 3.78 5.74 -19.18
N ASP A 21 3.67 6.77 -18.32
CA ASP A 21 2.43 7.54 -18.14
C ASP A 21 2.38 8.81 -19.00
N TYR A 22 3.49 9.22 -19.60
CA TYR A 22 3.64 10.54 -20.24
C TYR A 22 2.84 10.67 -21.55
N GLN A 23 2.93 9.68 -22.43
CA GLN A 23 2.25 9.66 -23.74
C GLN A 23 1.17 8.57 -23.83
N LYS A 24 0.37 8.40 -22.77
CA LYS A 24 -0.79 7.52 -22.83
C LYS A 24 -1.94 8.17 -23.63
N PRO A 25 -2.74 7.37 -24.38
CA PRO A 25 -2.63 5.92 -24.60
C PRO A 25 -1.72 5.56 -25.81
N HIS A 26 -1.34 4.28 -25.94
CA HIS A 26 -0.54 3.71 -27.04
C HIS A 26 0.88 4.27 -27.28
N GLY A 27 1.40 5.13 -26.40
CA GLY A 27 2.76 5.68 -26.56
C GLY A 27 3.90 4.81 -26.04
N LEU A 28 5.09 5.06 -26.58
CA LEU A 28 6.39 4.62 -26.06
C LEU A 28 7.23 5.86 -25.78
N THR A 29 7.58 6.09 -24.51
CA THR A 29 8.44 7.22 -24.11
C THR A 29 9.78 6.71 -23.60
N VAL A 30 10.87 7.29 -24.09
CA VAL A 30 12.24 6.98 -23.65
C VAL A 30 12.82 8.23 -22.98
N ILE A 31 13.34 8.08 -21.76
CA ILE A 31 14.02 9.16 -21.04
C ILE A 31 15.48 8.75 -20.85
N LEU A 32 16.38 9.44 -21.56
CA LEU A 32 17.82 9.23 -21.48
C LEU A 32 18.43 9.91 -20.23
N PRO A 33 19.61 9.46 -19.76
CA PRO A 33 20.28 10.06 -18.59
C PRO A 33 20.45 11.58 -18.65
N ASN A 34 20.83 12.11 -19.81
CA ASN A 34 21.03 13.55 -20.03
C ASN A 34 19.71 14.35 -20.13
N GLN A 35 18.56 13.68 -20.27
CA GLN A 35 17.24 14.32 -20.35
C GLN A 35 16.48 14.25 -19.03
N ALA A 36 16.92 13.40 -18.10
CA ALA A 36 16.13 13.03 -16.93
C ALA A 36 15.83 14.21 -16.01
N GLU A 37 16.83 15.03 -15.70
CA GLU A 37 16.65 16.16 -14.79
C GLU A 37 15.74 17.23 -15.40
N ASP A 38 15.95 17.61 -16.66
CA ASP A 38 15.12 18.60 -17.36
C ASP A 38 13.68 18.13 -17.54
N PHE A 39 13.50 16.83 -17.85
CA PHE A 39 12.18 16.21 -17.87
C PHE A 39 11.48 16.35 -16.51
N LEU A 40 12.18 16.02 -15.42
CA LEU A 40 11.62 16.08 -14.07
C LEU A 40 11.33 17.51 -13.60
N LYS A 41 12.18 18.48 -13.93
CA LYS A 41 12.00 19.90 -13.59
C LYS A 41 10.63 20.43 -14.01
N GLN A 42 10.20 20.06 -15.22
CA GLN A 42 8.95 20.52 -15.82
C GLN A 42 7.70 19.80 -15.28
N MET A 43 7.88 18.71 -14.53
CA MET A 43 6.76 17.92 -14.04
C MET A 43 6.17 18.49 -12.76
N ASP A 44 4.83 18.52 -12.71
CA ASP A 44 4.08 18.72 -11.48
C ASP A 44 4.42 17.63 -10.46
N ILE A 45 4.64 18.02 -9.21
CA ILE A 45 5.08 17.12 -8.15
C ILE A 45 4.06 16.02 -7.84
N SER A 46 2.77 16.26 -8.10
CA SER A 46 1.69 15.29 -7.98
C SER A 46 1.80 14.13 -8.98
N LYS A 47 2.57 14.30 -10.05
CA LYS A 47 2.83 13.24 -11.04
C LYS A 47 3.96 12.31 -10.61
N PHE A 48 4.80 12.71 -9.66
CA PHE A 48 5.92 11.88 -9.23
C PHE A 48 5.41 10.57 -8.63
N HIS A 49 5.84 9.44 -9.20
CA HIS A 49 5.49 8.13 -8.69
C HIS A 49 5.93 7.96 -7.22
N GLY A 50 4.97 7.68 -6.34
CA GLY A 50 5.16 7.55 -4.89
C GLY A 50 4.85 8.81 -4.08
N VAL A 51 4.42 9.90 -4.71
CA VAL A 51 3.92 11.11 -4.06
C VAL A 51 2.39 11.09 -4.07
N GLY A 52 1.78 10.79 -2.92
CA GLY A 52 0.31 10.74 -2.79
C GLY A 52 -0.29 12.11 -2.41
N LYS A 53 -1.62 12.24 -2.50
CA LYS A 53 -2.36 13.50 -2.23
C LYS A 53 -1.93 14.23 -0.96
N LYS A 54 -1.83 13.52 0.17
CA LYS A 54 -1.38 14.12 1.44
C LYS A 54 0.06 14.66 1.40
N THR A 55 0.94 14.00 0.65
CA THR A 55 2.32 14.47 0.48
C THR A 55 2.34 15.69 -0.44
N VAL A 56 1.54 15.70 -1.52
CA VAL A 56 1.38 16.85 -2.41
C VAL A 56 0.92 18.08 -1.62
N GLU A 57 -0.13 17.96 -0.81
CA GLU A 57 -0.63 19.05 0.05
C GLU A 57 0.48 19.63 0.94
N ARG A 58 1.29 18.77 1.57
CA ARG A 58 2.42 19.18 2.42
C ARG A 58 3.55 19.83 1.64
N LEU A 59 3.84 19.37 0.41
CA LEU A 59 4.84 19.98 -0.46
C LEU A 59 4.37 21.35 -0.97
N HIS A 60 3.09 21.48 -1.35
CA HIS A 60 2.49 22.75 -1.74
C HIS A 60 2.52 23.78 -0.60
N GLN A 61 2.27 23.35 0.65
CA GLN A 61 2.43 24.21 1.83
C GLN A 61 3.87 24.71 2.03
N MET A 62 4.85 24.01 1.49
CA MET A 62 6.26 24.42 1.47
C MET A 62 6.63 25.23 0.22
N GLY A 63 5.67 25.55 -0.66
CA GLY A 63 5.91 26.24 -1.93
C GLY A 63 6.47 25.35 -3.04
N ILE A 64 6.43 24.03 -2.89
CA ILE A 64 7.00 23.07 -3.85
C ILE A 64 5.88 22.50 -4.71
N PHE A 65 5.77 22.95 -5.96
CA PHE A 65 4.71 22.54 -6.90
C PHE A 65 5.25 21.69 -8.05
N THR A 66 6.52 21.87 -8.40
CA THR A 66 7.17 21.22 -9.54
C THR A 66 8.43 20.47 -9.12
N GLY A 67 8.96 19.64 -10.03
CA GLY A 67 10.27 19.04 -9.84
C GLY A 67 11.39 20.08 -9.77
N ALA A 68 11.24 21.22 -10.45
CA ALA A 68 12.18 22.35 -10.36
C ALA A 68 12.21 22.91 -8.94
N ASP A 69 11.05 23.19 -8.34
CA ASP A 69 10.99 23.68 -6.96
C ASP A 69 11.61 22.67 -5.98
N LEU A 70 11.39 21.37 -6.21
CA LEU A 70 11.94 20.32 -5.36
C LEU A 70 13.48 20.21 -5.44
N LEU A 71 14.10 20.60 -6.56
CA LEU A 71 15.56 20.59 -6.72
C LEU A 71 16.22 21.63 -5.82
N GLU A 72 15.59 22.78 -5.62
CA GLU A 72 16.11 23.88 -4.80
C GLU A 72 16.06 23.58 -3.30
N VAL A 73 15.34 22.54 -2.87
CA VAL A 73 15.20 22.20 -1.45
C VAL A 73 16.40 21.36 -0.99
N PRO A 74 17.10 21.77 0.09
CA PRO A 74 18.18 20.98 0.66
C PRO A 74 17.73 19.59 1.14
N GLU A 75 18.59 18.59 0.99
CA GLU A 75 18.31 17.20 1.37
C GLU A 75 17.90 17.09 2.85
N VAL A 76 18.63 17.78 3.74
CA VAL A 76 18.37 17.79 5.18
C VAL A 76 16.96 18.30 5.47
N THR A 77 16.53 19.38 4.82
CA THR A 77 15.18 19.93 4.99
C THR A 77 14.09 18.95 4.59
N LEU A 78 14.28 18.21 3.49
CA LEU A 78 13.33 17.18 3.06
C LEU A 78 13.30 16.01 4.04
N ILE A 79 14.46 15.57 4.54
CA ILE A 79 14.56 14.50 5.55
C ILE A 79 13.88 14.92 6.85
N ASP A 80 14.10 16.14 7.33
CA ASP A 80 13.48 16.61 8.58
C ASP A 80 11.95 16.67 8.47
N ARG A 81 11.42 17.00 7.29
CA ARG A 81 9.97 17.11 7.05
C ARG A 81 9.30 15.78 6.74
N PHE A 82 9.96 14.89 5.98
CA PHE A 82 9.34 13.69 5.40
C PHE A 82 10.06 12.37 5.76
N GLY A 83 11.13 12.43 6.55
CA GLY A 83 11.95 11.28 6.93
C GLY A 83 12.53 10.58 5.72
N ARG A 84 12.39 9.25 5.69
CA ARG A 84 12.82 8.41 4.55
C ARG A 84 12.23 8.85 3.21
N LEU A 85 10.97 9.32 3.20
CA LEU A 85 10.37 9.82 1.97
C LEU A 85 11.08 11.08 1.48
N GLY A 86 11.56 11.93 2.37
CA GLY A 86 12.32 13.14 2.04
C GLY A 86 13.62 12.83 1.33
N TYR A 87 14.37 11.85 1.86
CA TYR A 87 15.55 11.30 1.21
C TYR A 87 15.24 10.79 -0.21
N ASP A 88 14.15 10.03 -0.35
CA ASP A 88 13.73 9.51 -1.66
C ASP A 88 13.29 10.64 -2.62
N LEU A 89 12.61 11.68 -2.14
CA LEU A 89 12.18 12.84 -2.92
C LEU A 89 13.38 13.62 -3.48
N TYR A 90 14.35 13.93 -2.61
CA TYR A 90 15.56 14.66 -2.98
C TYR A 90 16.30 13.99 -4.14
N ARG A 91 16.45 12.66 -4.05
CA ARG A 91 17.11 11.83 -5.08
C ARG A 91 16.27 11.71 -6.36
N LYS A 92 14.95 11.53 -6.23
CA LYS A 92 14.04 11.43 -7.38
C LYS A 92 14.04 12.69 -8.22
N ALA A 93 14.05 13.88 -7.61
CA ALA A 93 14.14 15.15 -8.34
C ALA A 93 15.40 15.24 -9.22
N ARG A 94 16.48 14.57 -8.81
CA ARG A 94 17.78 14.48 -9.51
C ARG A 94 17.88 13.24 -10.41
N GLY A 95 16.76 12.58 -10.71
CA GLY A 95 16.74 11.38 -11.55
C GLY A 95 17.41 10.14 -10.92
N ILE A 96 17.66 10.13 -9.62
CA ILE A 96 18.37 9.05 -8.93
C ILE A 96 17.38 8.11 -8.25
N HIS A 97 17.38 6.84 -8.64
CA HIS A 97 16.61 5.79 -7.96
C HIS A 97 17.26 4.41 -8.15
N ASN A 98 17.95 3.94 -7.11
CA ASN A 98 18.84 2.78 -7.21
C ASN A 98 18.18 1.45 -6.86
N SER A 99 16.87 1.42 -6.57
CA SER A 99 16.26 0.15 -6.17
C SER A 99 16.17 -0.83 -7.35
N PRO A 100 16.65 -2.08 -7.20
CA PRO A 100 16.74 -3.02 -8.31
C PRO A 100 15.37 -3.48 -8.76
N VAL A 101 15.26 -3.94 -10.00
CA VAL A 101 14.10 -4.73 -10.45
C VAL A 101 14.11 -6.06 -9.70
N LYS A 102 13.02 -6.35 -8.98
CA LYS A 102 12.85 -7.62 -8.26
C LYS A 102 11.76 -8.40 -8.96
N SER A 103 12.16 -9.36 -9.80
CA SER A 103 11.25 -10.27 -10.50
C SER A 103 10.49 -11.17 -9.53
N ASN A 104 11.19 -11.63 -8.48
CA ASN A 104 10.63 -12.52 -7.48
C ASN A 104 10.37 -11.76 -6.17
N ARG A 105 9.15 -11.88 -5.64
CA ARG A 105 8.77 -11.30 -4.34
C ARG A 105 8.21 -12.39 -3.45
N ILE A 106 8.90 -12.65 -2.35
CA ILE A 106 8.37 -13.53 -1.29
C ILE A 106 7.19 -12.81 -0.64
N ARG A 107 6.02 -13.45 -0.71
CA ARG A 107 4.81 -12.97 -0.05
C ARG A 107 5.00 -12.99 1.46
N LYS A 108 4.80 -11.83 2.11
CA LYS A 108 4.99 -11.64 3.56
C LYS A 108 3.71 -11.83 4.38
N SER A 109 2.55 -11.63 3.76
CA SER A 109 1.25 -11.82 4.38
C SER A 109 0.19 -12.26 3.36
N ILE A 110 -0.83 -12.94 3.86
CA ILE A 110 -2.02 -13.36 3.11
C ILE A 110 -3.23 -12.90 3.92
N GLY A 111 -4.13 -12.13 3.29
CA GLY A 111 -5.31 -11.62 3.95
C GLY A 111 -6.48 -11.42 3.00
N LYS A 112 -7.67 -11.32 3.58
CA LYS A 112 -8.91 -10.98 2.90
C LYS A 112 -9.62 -9.91 3.70
N GLU A 113 -10.14 -8.92 3.01
CA GLU A 113 -10.98 -7.87 3.58
C GLU A 113 -12.21 -7.66 2.71
N LYS A 114 -13.31 -7.25 3.34
CA LYS A 114 -14.58 -6.97 2.68
C LYS A 114 -15.12 -5.63 3.19
N THR A 115 -15.41 -4.73 2.26
CA THR A 115 -16.18 -3.52 2.53
C THR A 115 -17.66 -3.84 2.34
N TYR A 116 -18.48 -3.50 3.32
CA TYR A 116 -19.91 -3.78 3.31
C TYR A 116 -20.69 -2.58 2.77
N GLY A 117 -21.66 -2.84 1.90
CA GLY A 117 -22.56 -1.80 1.38
C GLY A 117 -23.46 -1.23 2.47
N LYS A 118 -24.04 -2.11 3.28
CA LYS A 118 -24.77 -1.77 4.51
C LYS A 118 -23.82 -1.89 5.72
N ILE A 119 -23.87 -0.92 6.62
CA ILE A 119 -23.09 -0.94 7.86
C ILE A 119 -23.54 -2.12 8.72
N LEU A 120 -22.59 -2.94 9.16
CA LEU A 120 -22.84 -4.04 10.09
C LEU A 120 -22.95 -3.49 11.51
N ARG A 121 -23.98 -3.89 12.24
CA ARG A 121 -24.23 -3.48 13.64
C ARG A 121 -24.53 -4.66 14.55
N ALA A 122 -25.19 -5.70 14.03
CA ALA A 122 -25.43 -6.91 14.80
C ALA A 122 -24.11 -7.67 15.01
N GLU A 123 -23.83 -8.02 16.25
CA GLU A 123 -22.61 -8.74 16.63
C GLU A 123 -22.53 -10.10 15.94
N GLU A 124 -23.67 -10.80 15.82
CA GLU A 124 -23.78 -12.09 15.12
C GLU A 124 -23.36 -12.00 13.64
N ASP A 125 -23.77 -10.93 12.95
CA ASP A 125 -23.37 -10.69 11.56
C ASP A 125 -21.86 -10.46 11.45
N ILE A 126 -21.28 -9.70 12.37
CA ILE A 126 -19.84 -9.44 12.42
C ILE A 126 -19.08 -10.74 12.65
N LYS A 127 -19.46 -11.53 13.66
CA LYS A 127 -18.83 -12.81 13.99
C LYS A 127 -18.90 -13.79 12.81
N LYS A 128 -20.07 -13.90 12.18
CA LYS A 128 -20.27 -14.72 10.98
C LYS A 128 -19.33 -14.31 9.84
N GLU A 129 -19.22 -13.02 9.58
CA GLU A 129 -18.34 -12.51 8.53
C GLU A 129 -16.85 -12.71 8.85
N LEU A 130 -16.44 -12.62 10.12
CA LEU A 130 -15.08 -12.96 10.55
C LEU A 130 -14.76 -14.44 10.29
N THR A 131 -15.68 -15.35 10.57
CA THR A 131 -15.52 -16.78 10.23
C THR A 131 -15.36 -16.99 8.73
N LEU A 132 -16.24 -16.40 7.91
CA LEU A 132 -16.16 -16.49 6.44
C LEU A 132 -14.84 -15.92 5.88
N LEU A 133 -14.35 -14.81 6.44
CA LEU A 133 -13.05 -14.26 6.06
C LEU A 133 -11.90 -15.18 6.45
N SER A 134 -11.99 -15.84 7.61
CA SER A 134 -10.99 -16.78 8.10
C SER A 134 -10.85 -17.99 7.18
N GLU A 135 -11.98 -18.58 6.76
CA GLU A 135 -12.01 -19.68 5.78
C GLU A 135 -11.35 -19.29 4.46
N ARG A 136 -11.66 -18.10 3.94
CA ARG A 136 -11.06 -17.60 2.69
C ARG A 136 -9.56 -17.37 2.83
N VAL A 137 -9.10 -16.90 3.99
CA VAL A 137 -7.67 -16.73 4.27
C VAL A 137 -6.98 -18.10 4.35
N ALA A 138 -7.54 -19.05 5.09
CA ALA A 138 -7.05 -20.42 5.19
C ALA A 138 -6.95 -21.12 3.83
N LEU A 139 -7.97 -20.98 2.97
CA LEU A 139 -7.93 -21.50 1.61
C LEU A 139 -6.77 -20.90 0.79
N ASN A 140 -6.54 -19.58 0.89
CA ASN A 140 -5.43 -18.94 0.18
C ASN A 140 -4.07 -19.31 0.76
N LEU A 141 -3.98 -19.57 2.06
CA LEU A 141 -2.79 -20.07 2.72
C LEU A 141 -2.42 -21.46 2.22
N SER A 142 -3.41 -22.37 2.19
CA SER A 142 -3.26 -23.73 1.68
C SER A 142 -2.85 -23.75 0.20
N GLN A 143 -3.52 -22.98 -0.67
CA GLN A 143 -3.19 -22.87 -2.10
C GLN A 143 -1.79 -22.31 -2.39
N GLN A 144 -1.17 -21.66 -1.40
CA GLN A 144 0.15 -21.05 -1.51
C GLN A 144 1.18 -21.77 -0.63
N GLU A 145 0.82 -22.92 -0.05
CA GLU A 145 1.65 -23.74 0.83
C GLU A 145 2.31 -22.91 1.95
N LYS A 146 1.52 -22.05 2.60
CA LYS A 146 1.97 -21.10 3.62
C LYS A 146 1.18 -21.25 4.90
N ALA A 147 1.88 -21.25 6.03
CA ALA A 147 1.31 -21.13 7.37
C ALA A 147 2.03 -20.00 8.12
N GLY A 148 1.32 -19.21 8.91
CA GLY A 148 1.89 -18.04 9.60
C GLY A 148 1.65 -18.05 11.11
N THR A 149 2.47 -17.32 11.85
CA THR A 149 2.37 -17.24 13.33
C THR A 149 1.55 -16.06 13.83
N ILE A 150 1.14 -15.11 12.99
CA ILE A 150 0.46 -13.90 13.44
C ILE A 150 -0.86 -13.74 12.72
N VAL A 151 -1.94 -13.66 13.47
CA VAL A 151 -3.29 -13.32 12.97
C VAL A 151 -3.57 -11.86 13.31
N ILE A 152 -4.04 -11.11 12.30
CA ILE A 152 -4.33 -9.69 12.39
C ILE A 152 -5.80 -9.49 12.03
N LEU A 153 -6.55 -8.86 12.94
CA LEU A 153 -7.91 -8.36 12.73
C LEU A 153 -7.84 -6.87 12.39
N LYS A 154 -8.49 -6.48 11.30
CA LYS A 154 -8.68 -5.08 10.88
C LYS A 154 -10.16 -4.77 10.83
N ILE A 155 -10.55 -3.68 11.47
CA ILE A 155 -11.91 -3.14 11.45
C ILE A 155 -11.86 -1.70 10.98
N ARG A 156 -12.73 -1.33 10.05
CA ARG A 156 -13.02 0.07 9.73
C ARG A 156 -14.46 0.38 10.12
N TYR A 157 -14.65 1.43 10.89
CA TYR A 157 -15.96 1.89 11.32
C TYR A 157 -16.61 2.81 10.27
N GLU A 158 -17.87 3.17 10.51
CA GLU A 158 -18.67 4.01 9.62
C GLU A 158 -18.12 5.42 9.41
N ASP A 159 -17.38 5.96 10.39
CA ASP A 159 -16.65 7.23 10.30
C ASP A 159 -15.29 7.12 9.57
N PHE A 160 -15.01 5.95 8.98
CA PHE A 160 -13.76 5.59 8.30
C PHE A 160 -12.52 5.48 9.21
N SER A 161 -12.65 5.64 10.52
CA SER A 161 -11.58 5.29 11.46
C SER A 161 -11.28 3.80 11.37
N THR A 162 -10.00 3.43 11.46
CA THR A 162 -9.54 2.04 11.28
C THR A 162 -8.78 1.60 12.52
N LEU A 163 -9.20 0.47 13.08
CA LEU A 163 -8.56 -0.19 14.21
C LEU A 163 -7.95 -1.51 13.75
N THR A 164 -6.78 -1.86 14.28
CA THR A 164 -6.12 -3.13 14.00
C THR A 164 -5.64 -3.77 15.29
N LYS A 165 -5.98 -5.04 15.50
CA LYS A 165 -5.49 -5.89 16.59
C LYS A 165 -4.77 -7.08 16.01
N ARG A 166 -3.80 -7.62 16.75
CA ARG A 166 -3.04 -8.80 16.30
C ARG A 166 -2.71 -9.70 17.47
N LYS A 167 -2.58 -11.00 17.18
CA LYS A 167 -2.12 -12.00 18.14
C LYS A 167 -1.05 -12.88 17.48
N SER A 168 0.06 -13.05 18.19
CA SER A 168 1.11 -14.00 17.81
C SER A 168 0.81 -15.36 18.44
N LEU A 169 1.06 -16.41 17.68
CA LEU A 169 0.83 -17.80 18.04
C LEU A 169 2.18 -18.51 18.20
N PRO A 170 2.29 -19.48 19.12
CA PRO A 170 3.53 -20.23 19.33
C PRO A 170 3.87 -21.15 18.15
N GLN A 171 2.86 -21.60 17.40
CA GLN A 171 3.02 -22.45 16.22
C GLN A 171 2.37 -21.79 15.01
N LYS A 172 2.92 -22.07 13.82
CA LYS A 172 2.36 -21.60 12.55
C LYS A 172 0.99 -22.25 12.32
N THR A 173 0.04 -21.48 11.81
CA THR A 173 -1.28 -21.96 11.42
C THR A 173 -1.64 -21.58 10.00
N GLN A 174 -2.37 -22.48 9.37
CA GLN A 174 -3.17 -22.24 8.17
C GLN A 174 -4.61 -22.77 8.34
N ASP A 175 -4.97 -23.17 9.57
CA ASP A 175 -6.25 -23.80 9.89
C ASP A 175 -7.35 -22.73 10.03
N ALA A 176 -8.48 -22.95 9.35
CA ALA A 176 -9.58 -22.00 9.32
C ALA A 176 -10.20 -21.79 10.71
N SER A 177 -10.38 -22.87 11.47
CA SER A 177 -11.01 -22.83 12.79
C SER A 177 -10.15 -22.08 13.79
N GLN A 178 -8.83 -22.33 13.80
CA GLN A 178 -7.88 -21.62 14.65
C GLN A 178 -7.79 -20.13 14.28
N ILE A 179 -7.74 -19.79 12.99
CA ILE A 179 -7.72 -18.39 12.54
C ILE A 179 -9.01 -17.67 12.98
N SER A 180 -10.17 -18.32 12.80
CA SER A 180 -11.48 -17.80 13.20
C SER A 180 -11.56 -17.58 14.71
N GLN A 181 -11.16 -18.57 15.52
CA GLN A 181 -11.13 -18.45 16.97
C GLN A 181 -10.28 -17.26 17.43
N ILE A 182 -9.10 -17.08 16.85
CA ILE A 182 -8.21 -15.97 17.19
C ILE A 182 -8.79 -14.63 16.73
N ALA A 183 -9.38 -14.56 15.53
CA ALA A 183 -10.03 -13.34 15.06
C ALA A 183 -11.22 -12.93 15.94
N LEU A 184 -12.02 -13.90 16.39
CA LEU A 184 -13.11 -13.68 17.34
C LEU A 184 -12.59 -13.22 18.70
N GLN A 185 -11.54 -13.84 19.24
CA GLN A 185 -10.89 -13.36 20.48
C GLN A 185 -10.42 -11.91 20.37
N LEU A 186 -9.76 -11.57 19.26
CA LEU A 186 -9.29 -10.20 18.99
C LEU A 186 -10.46 -9.21 18.85
N TYR A 187 -11.59 -9.65 18.33
CA TYR A 187 -12.82 -8.87 18.29
C TYR A 187 -13.42 -8.68 19.69
N GLU A 188 -13.40 -9.73 20.53
CA GLU A 188 -13.91 -9.66 21.90
C GLU A 188 -13.15 -8.67 22.78
N GLU A 189 -11.86 -8.48 22.53
CA GLU A 189 -11.00 -7.50 23.22
C GLU A 189 -11.25 -6.04 22.83
N LEU A 190 -12.17 -5.77 21.90
CA LEU A 190 -12.49 -4.41 21.48
C LEU A 190 -13.43 -3.73 22.48
N SER A 191 -13.09 -2.50 22.85
CA SER A 191 -13.94 -1.65 23.69
C SER A 191 -15.09 -0.99 22.93
N GLU A 192 -14.98 -0.85 21.60
CA GLU A 192 -15.89 -0.05 20.76
C GLU A 192 -16.80 -0.91 19.86
N LYS A 193 -17.34 -2.02 20.39
CA LYS A 193 -18.15 -2.97 19.60
C LYS A 193 -19.50 -2.41 19.13
N GLU A 194 -20.02 -1.38 19.80
CA GLU A 194 -21.30 -0.75 19.48
C GLU A 194 -21.25 0.09 18.19
N ARG A 195 -20.05 0.43 17.71
CA ARG A 195 -19.85 1.26 16.52
C ARG A 195 -20.18 0.47 15.26
N GLY A 196 -20.85 1.13 14.32
CA GLY A 196 -21.15 0.53 13.02
C GLY A 196 -19.88 0.16 12.25
N VAL A 197 -19.80 -1.08 11.76
CA VAL A 197 -18.67 -1.61 11.02
C VAL A 197 -18.89 -1.50 9.50
N ARG A 198 -17.94 -0.90 8.79
CA ARG A 198 -17.95 -0.71 7.34
C ARG A 198 -17.02 -1.69 6.60
N LEU A 199 -15.94 -2.14 7.23
CA LEU A 199 -15.05 -3.15 6.66
C LEU A 199 -14.49 -4.06 7.76
N LEU A 200 -14.41 -5.34 7.45
CA LEU A 200 -13.70 -6.35 8.23
C LEU A 200 -12.58 -6.94 7.39
N GLY A 201 -11.45 -7.25 8.03
CA GLY A 201 -10.31 -7.87 7.38
C GLY A 201 -9.57 -8.80 8.32
N ILE A 202 -9.14 -9.94 7.79
CA ILE A 202 -8.29 -10.90 8.48
C ILE A 202 -7.04 -11.10 7.64
N THR A 203 -5.88 -11.06 8.29
CA THR A 203 -4.58 -11.27 7.66
C THR A 203 -3.72 -12.19 8.50
N VAL A 204 -3.06 -13.14 7.86
CA VAL A 204 -2.03 -13.99 8.46
C VAL A 204 -0.66 -13.59 7.92
N THR A 205 0.31 -13.48 8.81
CA THR A 205 1.71 -13.13 8.52
C THR A 205 2.66 -13.92 9.42
N GLY A 206 3.98 -13.77 9.21
CA GLY A 206 4.99 -14.54 9.96
C GLY A 206 5.16 -15.95 9.43
N PHE A 207 5.21 -16.07 8.09
CA PHE A 207 5.48 -17.33 7.39
C PHE A 207 6.87 -17.89 7.65
#